data_AF-A0A9Q0TXR5-F1
#
_entry.id   AF-A0A9Q0TXR5-F1
#
_cell.length_a   1.000
_cell.length_b   1.000
_cell.length_c   1.000
_cell.angle_alpha   90.00
_cell.angle_beta   90.00
_cell.angle_gamma   90.00
#
_symmetry.space_group_name_H-M   'P 1'
#
loop_
_entity.id
_entity.type
_entity.pdbx_description
1 polymer ?
#
loop_
_entity_poly.entity_id
_entity_poly.type
_entity_poly.pdbx_seq_one_letter_code
_entity_poly.pdbx_strand_id
1 'polypeptide(L)'
;MVYLLATQRDKWGDKVYLENSYYLHGYWEILVDRYEEMIEKFHPGLGDDRWPLVTHFVGCKPCGKAGDYPVERCLKQMDRAFNFGDNQILQIYGFVHNSLAGWRVRRVMRGEISNPPSVKLFRVSKSSQE
;
A
#
# COMPACT_ATOMS: atom_id res chain seq x y z
N MET A 1 -5.98 20.61 14.87
CA MET A 1 -6.42 19.36 15.54
C MET A 1 -5.71 19.15 16.87
N VAL A 2 -4.38 18.95 16.91
CA VAL A 2 -3.63 18.68 18.15
C VAL A 2 -3.95 19.65 19.28
N TYR A 3 -3.91 20.96 19.00
CA TYR A 3 -4.23 21.99 19.99
C TYR A 3 -5.64 21.83 20.60
N LEU A 4 -6.65 21.51 19.81
CA LEU A 4 -8.03 21.32 20.27
C LEU A 4 -8.13 20.12 21.22
N LEU A 5 -7.54 18.99 20.86
CA LEU A 5 -7.58 17.78 21.67
C LEU A 5 -6.75 17.92 22.96
N ALA A 6 -5.67 18.69 22.93
CA ALA A 6 -4.85 18.98 24.09
C ALA A 6 -5.53 19.95 25.08
N THR A 7 -6.24 20.97 24.56
CA THR A 7 -6.85 22.04 25.39
C THR A 7 -8.29 21.77 25.81
N GLN A 8 -9.01 20.90 25.09
CA GLN A 8 -10.44 20.61 25.34
C GLN A 8 -10.69 19.08 25.44
N ARG A 9 -9.78 18.34 26.09
CA ARG A 9 -9.86 16.88 26.18
C ARG A 9 -11.16 16.39 26.81
N ASP A 10 -11.63 17.02 27.88
CA ASP A 10 -12.84 16.59 28.60
C ASP A 10 -14.11 16.66 27.72
N LYS A 11 -14.09 17.50 26.68
CA LYS A 11 -15.22 17.65 25.76
C LYS A 11 -15.19 16.66 24.60
N TRP A 12 -14.01 16.30 24.11
CA TRP A 12 -13.83 15.58 22.84
C TRP A 12 -13.14 14.23 22.97
N GLY A 13 -12.36 14.01 24.04
CA GLY A 13 -11.45 12.88 24.18
C GLY A 13 -12.14 11.52 24.10
N ASP A 14 -13.27 11.36 24.80
CA ASP A 14 -13.98 10.07 24.85
C ASP A 14 -14.59 9.64 23.51
N LYS A 15 -14.64 10.56 22.53
CA LYS A 15 -15.12 10.30 21.16
C LYS A 15 -13.99 10.17 20.14
N VAL A 16 -12.74 10.30 20.56
CA VAL A 16 -11.57 10.27 19.70
C VAL A 16 -10.70 9.07 20.06
N TYR A 17 -10.51 8.18 19.09
CA TYR A 17 -9.55 7.10 19.18
C TYR A 17 -8.27 7.48 18.42
N LEU A 18 -7.13 7.50 19.11
CA LEU A 18 -5.82 7.73 18.51
C LEU A 18 -5.19 6.38 18.16
N GLU A 19 -5.37 5.94 16.92
CA GLU A 19 -4.88 4.65 16.43
C GLU A 19 -3.35 4.63 16.33
N ASN A 20 -2.73 3.55 16.83
CA ASN A 20 -1.29 3.29 16.73
C ASN A 20 -0.94 1.81 16.50
N SER A 21 -1.93 0.92 16.43
CA SER A 21 -1.73 -0.52 16.26
C SER A 21 -1.47 -0.93 14.81
N TYR A 22 -1.87 -0.09 13.85
CA TYR A 22 -1.56 -0.25 12.43
C TYR A 22 -1.32 1.13 11.80
N TYR A 23 -0.67 1.15 10.63
CA TYR A 23 -0.40 2.38 9.90
C TYR A 23 -1.64 2.88 9.15
N LEU A 24 -2.63 3.38 9.90
CA LEU A 24 -3.70 4.22 9.34
C LEU A 24 -3.10 5.48 8.68
N HIS A 25 -1.96 5.92 9.18
CA HIS A 25 -1.09 6.90 8.56
C HIS A 25 0.38 6.47 8.75
N GLY A 26 0.99 5.88 7.72
CA GLY A 26 2.40 5.49 7.72
C GLY A 26 3.30 6.56 7.10
N TYR A 27 4.32 6.99 7.85
CA TYR A 27 5.31 7.94 7.33
C TYR A 27 6.21 7.23 6.30
N TRP A 28 6.19 7.71 5.05
CA TRP A 28 6.79 6.98 3.93
C TRP A 28 8.28 6.69 4.08
N GLU A 29 9.08 7.60 4.65
CA GLU A 29 10.54 7.47 4.69
C GLU A 29 11.02 6.26 5.50
N ILE A 30 10.27 5.84 6.52
CA ILE A 30 10.60 4.66 7.32
C ILE A 30 10.04 3.35 6.73
N LEU A 31 9.21 3.44 5.68
CA LEU A 31 8.47 2.31 5.11
C LEU A 31 9.04 1.88 3.75
N VAL A 32 9.26 2.83 2.83
CA VAL A 32 9.46 2.51 1.40
C VAL A 32 10.74 1.73 1.10
N ASP A 33 11.75 1.86 1.95
CA ASP A 33 13.03 1.14 1.82
C ASP A 33 12.95 -0.29 2.41
N ARG A 34 11.86 -0.63 3.09
CA ARG A 34 11.61 -1.95 3.69
C ARG A 34 10.67 -2.85 2.87
N TYR A 35 10.12 -2.37 1.75
CA TYR A 35 9.15 -3.15 0.98
C TYR A 35 9.66 -4.52 0.51
N GLU A 36 10.91 -4.60 0.08
CA GLU A 36 11.53 -5.87 -0.30
C GLU A 36 11.59 -6.84 0.88
N GLU A 37 11.98 -6.36 2.07
CA GLU A 37 11.96 -7.17 3.30
C GLU A 37 10.54 -7.63 3.63
N MET A 38 9.54 -6.77 3.46
CA MET A 38 8.14 -7.09 3.74
C MET A 38 7.61 -8.18 2.81
N ILE A 39 7.96 -8.12 1.52
CA ILE A 39 7.60 -9.15 0.54
C ILE A 39 8.23 -10.50 0.89
N GLU A 40 9.47 -10.49 1.37
CA GLU A 40 10.19 -11.73 1.69
C GLU A 40 9.69 -12.38 2.99
N LYS A 41 9.45 -11.59 4.03
CA LYS A 41 9.21 -12.10 5.39
C LYS A 41 7.74 -12.14 5.81
N PHE A 42 6.89 -11.33 5.20
CA PHE A 42 5.51 -11.11 5.65
C PHE A 42 4.49 -11.30 4.54
N HIS A 43 3.23 -10.99 4.82
CA HIS A 43 2.13 -11.09 3.88
C HIS A 43 1.15 -9.92 4.07
N PRO A 44 0.36 -9.57 3.04
CA PRO A 44 -0.68 -8.54 3.16
C PRO A 44 -1.75 -8.91 4.20
N GLY A 45 -2.37 -7.89 4.78
CA GLY A 45 -3.46 -8.03 5.75
C GLY A 45 -3.09 -7.71 7.21
N LEU A 46 -1.82 -7.40 7.50
CA LEU A 46 -1.36 -7.02 8.84
C LEU A 46 -1.62 -5.53 9.16
N GLY A 47 -1.31 -4.64 8.23
CA GLY A 47 -1.57 -3.20 8.33
C GLY A 47 -0.51 -2.38 9.10
N ASP A 48 0.39 -3.04 9.82
CA ASP A 48 1.43 -2.45 10.69
C ASP A 48 2.82 -2.39 10.00
N ASP A 49 3.91 -2.36 10.77
CA ASP A 49 5.30 -2.29 10.29
C ASP A 49 5.78 -3.51 9.51
N ARG A 50 4.99 -4.59 9.51
CA ARG A 50 5.25 -5.79 8.72
C ARG A 50 4.60 -5.70 7.34
N TRP A 51 3.50 -4.96 7.22
CA TRP A 51 2.85 -4.67 5.94
C TRP A 51 1.92 -3.43 6.07
N PRO A 52 2.39 -2.22 5.76
CA PRO A 52 1.67 -0.99 6.09
C PRO A 52 0.37 -0.88 5.30
N LEU A 53 -0.70 -0.47 6.00
CA LEU A 53 -1.98 -0.19 5.34
C LEU A 53 -1.89 1.07 4.46
N VAL A 54 -1.31 2.15 4.98
CA VAL A 54 -1.15 3.42 4.27
C VAL A 54 0.31 3.84 4.28
N THR A 55 0.88 4.07 3.10
CA THR A 55 2.14 4.80 2.93
C THR A 55 1.84 6.23 2.49
N HIS A 56 1.94 7.18 3.42
CA HIS A 56 1.62 8.57 3.16
C HIS A 56 2.88 9.41 2.93
N PHE A 57 2.98 9.98 1.73
CA PHE A 57 4.08 10.82 1.28
C PHE A 57 3.97 12.27 1.77
N VAL A 58 3.87 12.45 3.09
CA VAL A 58 3.92 13.78 3.72
C VAL A 58 5.20 14.51 3.31
N GLY A 59 5.09 15.81 3.06
CA GLY A 59 6.19 16.67 2.60
C GLY A 59 6.55 16.52 1.10
N CYS A 60 6.17 15.44 0.43
CA CYS A 60 6.28 15.34 -1.02
C CYS A 60 5.18 16.17 -1.70
N LYS A 61 5.55 17.02 -2.66
CA LYS A 61 4.63 17.91 -3.38
C LYS A 61 4.77 17.74 -4.90
N PRO A 62 4.42 16.58 -5.48
CA PRO A 62 4.66 16.28 -6.90
C PRO A 62 3.91 17.22 -7.85
N CYS A 63 2.78 17.79 -7.41
CA CYS A 63 2.03 18.79 -8.18
C CYS A 63 2.44 20.24 -7.89
N GLY A 64 3.23 20.48 -6.85
CA GLY A 64 3.62 21.81 -6.37
C GLY A 64 5.08 22.13 -6.66
N LYS A 65 5.51 23.35 -6.28
CA LYS A 65 6.88 23.83 -6.53
C LYS A 65 7.80 23.82 -5.30
N ALA A 66 7.28 23.60 -4.10
CA ALA A 66 8.03 23.63 -2.85
C ALA A 66 7.71 22.39 -1.99
N GLY A 67 8.46 21.31 -2.21
CA GLY A 67 8.41 20.12 -1.37
C GLY A 67 9.53 20.14 -0.33
N ASP A 68 9.31 19.46 0.79
CA ASP A 68 10.31 19.32 1.86
C ASP A 68 11.39 18.30 1.49
N TYR A 69 11.12 17.47 0.46
CA TYR A 69 12.01 16.43 -0.04
C TYR A 69 12.30 16.60 -1.53
N PRO A 70 13.43 16.07 -2.02
CA PRO A 70 13.74 16.04 -3.46
C PRO A 70 12.62 15.34 -4.25
N VAL A 71 12.08 16.05 -5.25
CA VAL A 71 10.94 15.57 -6.06
C VAL A 71 11.23 14.22 -6.71
N GLU A 72 12.45 14.02 -7.20
CA GLU A 72 12.86 12.75 -7.83
C GLU A 72 12.77 11.56 -6.86
N ARG A 73 13.23 11.74 -5.61
CA ARG A 73 13.12 10.69 -4.57
C ARG A 73 11.66 10.40 -4.25
N CYS A 74 10.84 11.45 -4.12
CA CYS A 74 9.40 11.31 -3.89
C CYS A 74 8.73 10.50 -4.99
N LEU A 75 8.90 10.89 -6.26
CA LEU A 75 8.27 10.21 -7.40
C LEU A 75 8.72 8.75 -7.52
N LYS A 76 10.03 8.49 -7.43
CA LYS A 76 10.57 7.13 -7.46
C LYS A 76 9.98 6.24 -6.37
N GLN A 77 9.79 6.77 -5.17
CA GLN A 77 9.29 6.02 -4.03
C GLN A 77 7.76 5.89 -4.07
N MET A 78 7.06 6.88 -4.65
CA MET A 78 5.63 6.77 -4.99
C MET A 78 5.38 5.65 -5.99
N ASP A 79 6.20 5.53 -7.04
CA ASP A 79 6.10 4.44 -8.02
C ASP A 79 6.30 3.07 -7.35
N ARG A 80 7.29 2.96 -6.45
CA ARG A 80 7.52 1.74 -5.66
C ARG A 80 6.34 1.40 -4.76
N ALA A 81 5.79 2.38 -4.05
CA ALA A 81 4.64 2.18 -3.18
C ALA A 81 3.39 1.79 -3.99
N PHE A 82 3.19 2.41 -5.16
CA PHE A 82 2.14 2.04 -6.09
C PHE A 82 2.28 0.58 -6.51
N ASN A 83 3.46 0.17 -7.00
CA ASN A 83 3.70 -1.20 -7.47
C ASN A 83 3.62 -2.24 -6.33
N PHE A 84 3.99 -1.86 -5.09
CA PHE A 84 3.83 -2.70 -3.90
C PHE A 84 2.35 -2.98 -3.60
N GLY A 85 1.48 -1.97 -3.75
CA GLY A 85 0.03 -2.12 -3.68
C GLY A 85 -0.53 -2.90 -4.87
N ASP A 86 -0.16 -2.50 -6.08
CA ASP A 86 -0.69 -3.03 -7.35
C ASP A 86 -0.35 -4.51 -7.56
N ASN A 87 0.80 -4.98 -7.06
CA ASN A 87 1.13 -6.41 -7.06
C ASN A 87 0.08 -7.26 -6.32
N GLN A 88 -0.58 -6.74 -5.27
CA GLN A 88 -1.64 -7.46 -4.56
C GLN A 88 -2.87 -7.65 -5.46
N ILE A 89 -3.12 -6.72 -6.39
CA ILE A 89 -4.22 -6.78 -7.36
C ILE A 89 -3.83 -7.64 -8.57
N LEU A 90 -2.66 -7.41 -9.17
CA LEU A 90 -2.18 -8.15 -10.35
C LEU A 90 -2.07 -9.65 -10.09
N GLN A 91 -1.70 -10.06 -8.87
CA GLN A 91 -1.60 -11.47 -8.49
C GLN A 91 -2.95 -12.21 -8.62
N ILE A 92 -4.08 -11.52 -8.43
CA ILE A 92 -5.43 -12.09 -8.63
C ILE A 92 -5.62 -12.53 -10.09
N TYR A 93 -4.98 -11.82 -11.02
CA TYR A 93 -5.02 -12.10 -12.46
C TYR A 93 -3.82 -12.92 -12.96
N GLY A 94 -2.93 -13.34 -12.06
CA GLY A 94 -1.73 -14.12 -12.39
C GLY A 94 -0.58 -13.30 -12.98
N PHE A 95 -0.46 -12.02 -12.61
CA PHE A 95 0.63 -11.13 -13.00
C PHE A 95 1.34 -10.55 -11.77
N VAL A 96 2.57 -10.08 -11.97
CA VAL A 96 3.34 -9.34 -10.98
C VAL A 96 4.30 -8.38 -11.70
N HIS A 97 4.59 -7.23 -11.12
CA HIS A 97 5.68 -6.34 -11.57
C HIS A 97 7.03 -7.07 -11.49
N ASN A 98 7.91 -6.83 -12.46
CA ASN A 98 9.26 -7.40 -12.48
C ASN A 98 10.12 -6.93 -11.30
N SER A 99 9.91 -5.68 -10.89
CA SER A 99 10.50 -5.07 -9.71
C SER A 99 9.61 -3.91 -9.24
N LEU A 100 9.75 -3.48 -8.00
CA LEU A 100 8.98 -2.33 -7.50
C LEU A 100 9.34 -1.01 -8.20
N ALA A 101 10.53 -0.92 -8.78
CA ALA A 101 10.99 0.29 -9.48
C ALA A 101 10.58 0.35 -10.96
N GLY A 102 10.00 -0.72 -11.52
CA GLY A 102 9.67 -0.81 -12.93
C GLY A 102 8.18 -1.02 -13.15
N TRP A 103 7.66 -0.52 -14.28
CA TRP A 103 6.25 -0.66 -14.67
C TRP A 103 5.95 -1.97 -15.42
N ARG A 104 6.98 -2.72 -15.81
CA ARG A 104 6.81 -3.93 -16.62
C ARG A 104 6.31 -5.08 -15.74
N VAL A 105 5.27 -5.74 -16.21
CA VAL A 105 4.69 -6.91 -15.57
C VAL A 105 5.10 -8.21 -16.27
N ARG A 106 5.18 -9.30 -15.50
CA ARG A 106 5.33 -10.66 -16.00
C ARG A 106 4.19 -11.54 -15.49
N ARG A 107 3.92 -12.62 -16.22
CA ARG A 107 2.98 -13.66 -15.79
C ARG A 107 3.63 -14.50 -14.70
N VAL A 108 2.90 -14.77 -13.63
CA VAL A 108 3.36 -15.67 -12.57
C VAL A 108 3.20 -17.11 -13.04
N MET A 109 4.28 -17.89 -13.00
CA MET A 109 4.25 -19.31 -13.37
C MET A 109 3.63 -20.14 -12.24
N ARG A 110 2.96 -21.24 -12.61
CA ARG A 110 2.32 -22.16 -11.65
C ARG A 110 3.40 -22.79 -10.77
N GLY A 111 3.46 -22.41 -9.49
CA GLY A 111 4.46 -22.88 -8.52
C GLY A 111 5.28 -21.78 -7.83
N GLU A 112 5.25 -20.53 -8.33
CA GLU A 112 5.97 -19.40 -7.72
C GLU A 112 5.22 -18.76 -6.53
N ILE A 113 3.98 -19.16 -6.24
CA ILE A 113 3.14 -18.55 -5.20
C ILE A 113 2.97 -19.56 -4.07
N SER A 114 3.43 -19.22 -2.87
CA SER A 114 3.31 -20.06 -1.66
C SER A 114 1.86 -20.23 -1.20
N ASN A 115 0.98 -19.28 -1.50
CA ASN A 115 -0.47 -19.33 -1.30
C ASN A 115 -1.17 -18.69 -2.50
N PRO A 116 -1.47 -19.45 -3.58
CA PRO A 116 -2.24 -18.91 -4.68
C PRO A 116 -3.59 -18.43 -4.14
N PRO A 117 -4.00 -17.17 -4.37
CA PRO A 117 -5.33 -16.73 -3.98
C PRO A 117 -6.32 -17.70 -4.64
N SER A 118 -7.26 -18.24 -3.86
CA SER A 118 -8.31 -19.08 -4.40
C SER A 118 -9.08 -18.25 -5.42
N VAL A 119 -8.73 -18.39 -6.70
CA VAL A 119 -9.40 -17.69 -7.79
C VAL A 119 -10.81 -18.28 -7.86
N LYS A 120 -11.74 -17.69 -7.12
CA LYS A 120 -13.16 -17.78 -7.43
C LYS A 120 -13.33 -17.00 -8.73
N LEU A 121 -13.05 -17.67 -9.85
CA LEU A 121 -13.44 -17.20 -11.16
C LEU A 121 -14.94 -16.93 -11.08
N PHE A 122 -15.33 -15.66 -11.13
CA PHE A 122 -16.70 -15.29 -11.45
C PHE A 122 -16.99 -15.89 -12.83
N ARG A 123 -17.62 -17.07 -12.85
CA ARG A 123 -18.17 -17.64 -14.07
C ARG A 123 -19.27 -16.69 -14.52
N VAL A 124 -18.97 -15.85 -15.50
CA VAL A 124 -20.01 -15.17 -16.28
C VAL A 124 -20.71 -16.27 -17.07
N SER A 125 -21.87 -16.71 -16.59
CA SER A 125 -22.77 -17.54 -17.37
C SER A 125 -23.20 -16.74 -18.59
N LYS A 126 -22.75 -17.13 -19.79
CA LYS A 126 -23.36 -16.63 -21.03
C LYS A 126 -24.82 -17.09 -21.02
N SER A 127 -25.76 -16.16 -20.87
CA SER A 127 -27.14 -16.40 -21.26
C SER A 127 -27.19 -16.42 -22.78
N SER A 128 -27.31 -17.61 -23.35
CA SER A 128 -27.76 -17.78 -24.73
C SER A 128 -29.18 -17.21 -24.81
N GLN A 129 -29.36 -16.08 -25.49
CA GLN A 129 -30.66 -15.69 -26.00
C GLN A 129 -30.70 -16.13 -27.47
N GLU A 130 -31.59 -17.08 -27.74
CA GLU A 130 -32.21 -17.36 -29.05
C GLU A 130 -33.07 -16.17 -29.50
#